data_AF-A0A7S2NPH0-F1
#
_entry.id   AF-A0A7S2NPH0-F1
#
_cell.length_a   1.000
_cell.length_b   1.000
_cell.length_c   1.000
_cell.angle_alpha   90.00
_cell.angle_beta   90.00
_cell.angle_gamma   90.00
#
_symmetry.space_group_name_H-M   'P 1'
#
loop_
_entity.id
_entity.type
_entity.pdbx_description
1 polymer ?
#
loop_
_entity_poly.entity_id
_entity_poly.type
_entity_poly.pdbx_seq_one_letter_code
_entity_poly.pdbx_strand_id
1 'polypeptide(L)'
;AFPQAAAPADAAAWYVGDSAAAASRGASGIASPPKQQPPLGNLLPPCSDVLNGQWAAQDLEQGQSREQPWRQHAAPMHQQYIAPQLAVWQSIEHQRQQLHQHGQMLQQELVLQEALMQQQLQHQEQLLHLQLQQREQQLQLQLQIHIRQQQQRQQAPPQPVTEVVMVDQHGQPLILRQLFAESGVTQTIVWNDDGSHWAFGERTVTSLLDNNVDQTNAWVASLSDRQLHGLVHELARRFVEGSQRRKQRQADDETQRVSSSYDFFGLREEATDKELDNAYRRLARAMHPDKNGGTDEAKEAFQAMKERYELLKEHRAGGLGRGGPGGEGDGRADGESEASGQAQQQQQQPTCISYDPSDRQSLHQAASEFVRQLHVLQQDASCMHQQAGKGGA
;
A
#
# COMPACT_ATOMS: atom_id res chain seq x y z
N ALA A 1 -43.89 -15.41 -21.96
CA ALA A 1 -43.73 -13.97 -22.21
C ALA A 1 -42.43 -13.52 -21.56
N PHE A 2 -41.37 -13.43 -22.37
CA PHE A 2 -40.08 -12.82 -22.04
C PHE A 2 -39.90 -11.67 -23.04
N PRO A 3 -39.37 -10.50 -22.65
CA PRO A 3 -38.87 -9.56 -23.62
C PRO A 3 -37.36 -9.73 -23.82
N GLN A 4 -37.01 -9.69 -25.10
CA GLN A 4 -35.71 -9.78 -25.74
C GLN A 4 -35.16 -8.37 -26.06
N ALA A 5 -33.87 -8.34 -26.42
CA ALA A 5 -33.14 -7.32 -27.19
C ALA A 5 -32.53 -6.14 -26.39
N ALA A 6 -31.32 -5.63 -26.65
CA ALA A 6 -30.41 -5.77 -27.79
C ALA A 6 -28.92 -5.49 -27.39
N ALA A 7 -27.98 -6.02 -28.17
CA ALA A 7 -26.55 -5.69 -28.18
C ALA A 7 -26.22 -4.56 -29.18
N PRO A 8 -25.01 -3.97 -29.10
CA PRO A 8 -24.00 -4.12 -30.18
C PRO A 8 -22.59 -4.39 -29.60
N ALA A 9 -21.77 -5.30 -30.13
CA ALA A 9 -20.95 -5.23 -31.36
C ALA A 9 -19.96 -4.05 -31.38
N ASP A 10 -18.69 -4.28 -31.02
CA ASP A 10 -17.57 -4.21 -31.98
C ASP A 10 -16.24 -4.66 -31.38
N ALA A 11 -15.44 -5.29 -32.24
CA ALA A 11 -14.16 -5.93 -31.99
C ALA A 11 -13.00 -5.03 -32.45
N ALA A 12 -11.87 -5.05 -31.72
CA ALA A 12 -10.53 -4.93 -32.31
C ALA A 12 -9.41 -5.22 -31.30
N ALA A 13 -8.76 -6.36 -31.53
CA ALA A 13 -7.35 -6.70 -31.39
C ALA A 13 -6.41 -5.78 -30.57
N TRP A 14 -5.81 -6.37 -29.53
CA TRP A 14 -4.55 -5.92 -28.94
C TRP A 14 -3.46 -6.95 -29.29
N TYR A 15 -2.41 -6.54 -30.00
CA TYR A 15 -1.19 -7.33 -30.17
C TYR A 15 0.06 -6.42 -30.19
N VAL A 16 0.85 -6.54 -29.12
CA VAL A 16 2.32 -6.67 -28.95
C VAL A 16 3.32 -5.93 -29.89
N GLY A 17 4.36 -5.34 -29.26
CA GLY A 17 5.70 -5.12 -29.83
C GLY A 17 6.26 -3.71 -29.54
N ASP A 18 6.94 -3.39 -28.43
CA ASP A 18 8.23 -3.84 -27.89
C ASP A 18 9.47 -3.07 -28.42
N SER A 19 10.40 -2.82 -27.49
CA SER A 19 11.82 -2.41 -27.62
C SER A 19 12.27 -0.94 -27.76
N ALA A 20 12.90 -0.48 -26.65
CA ALA A 20 14.34 -0.09 -26.52
C ALA A 20 14.86 1.15 -27.28
N ALA A 21 15.91 1.89 -26.89
CA ALA A 21 16.75 2.11 -25.70
C ALA A 21 17.81 3.16 -26.15
N ALA A 22 18.32 4.00 -25.23
CA ALA A 22 19.65 4.70 -25.22
C ALA A 22 19.51 6.08 -24.54
N ALA A 23 20.01 6.28 -23.31
CA ALA A 23 21.39 6.70 -22.96
C ALA A 23 21.71 8.15 -23.41
N SER A 24 22.37 9.03 -22.67
CA SER A 24 22.86 9.13 -21.29
C SER A 24 23.58 10.49 -21.15
N ARG A 25 23.38 11.17 -20.01
CA ARG A 25 24.34 11.97 -19.20
C ARG A 25 25.17 13.13 -19.80
N GLY A 26 25.21 14.22 -19.00
CA GLY A 26 26.31 15.19 -18.90
C GLY A 26 25.81 16.64 -18.80
N ALA A 27 25.41 17.18 -17.65
CA ALA A 27 26.21 17.68 -16.51
C ALA A 27 27.23 18.80 -16.85
N SER A 28 26.85 20.04 -16.51
CA SER A 28 27.66 21.21 -16.09
C SER A 28 26.66 22.37 -15.90
N GLY A 29 26.60 23.16 -14.83
CA GLY A 29 27.56 23.43 -13.78
C GLY A 29 27.67 24.95 -13.61
N ILE A 30 26.98 25.49 -12.59
CA ILE A 30 27.38 26.63 -11.75
C ILE A 30 27.33 28.05 -12.37
N ALA A 31 26.46 28.93 -11.83
CA ALA A 31 26.82 30.12 -11.02
C ALA A 31 25.65 31.14 -10.88
N SER A 32 25.42 31.56 -9.63
CA SER A 32 24.41 32.51 -9.14
C SER A 32 24.64 33.99 -9.55
N PRO A 33 23.63 34.88 -9.42
CA PRO A 33 23.67 36.31 -9.79
C PRO A 33 24.21 37.20 -8.66
N PRO A 34 24.50 38.51 -8.88
CA PRO A 34 23.53 39.54 -8.42
C PRO A 34 23.53 40.91 -9.15
N LYS A 35 22.38 41.59 -8.97
CA LYS A 35 22.06 43.05 -8.92
C LYS A 35 23.14 44.09 -9.30
N GLN A 36 22.75 45.08 -10.13
CA GLN A 36 22.65 46.51 -9.76
C GLN A 36 22.10 47.37 -10.93
N GLN A 37 21.38 48.44 -10.57
CA GLN A 37 20.73 49.43 -11.45
C GLN A 37 21.74 50.24 -12.29
N PRO A 38 21.34 50.85 -13.42
CA PRO A 38 22.11 51.93 -14.02
C PRO A 38 21.65 53.30 -13.50
N PRO A 39 22.58 54.23 -13.23
CA PRO A 39 22.40 55.63 -13.55
C PRO A 39 23.37 56.01 -14.67
N LEU A 40 22.99 56.93 -15.55
CA LEU A 40 23.83 57.82 -16.39
C LEU A 40 22.86 58.44 -17.42
N GLY A 41 22.62 59.75 -17.50
CA GLY A 41 23.53 60.85 -17.24
C GLY A 41 24.18 61.28 -18.56
N ASN A 42 23.57 62.27 -19.21
CA ASN A 42 23.99 62.96 -20.44
C ASN A 42 25.50 63.24 -20.53
N LEU A 43 26.13 62.91 -21.67
CA LEU A 43 27.22 63.67 -22.31
C LEU A 43 27.10 63.52 -23.85
N LEU A 44 27.04 64.66 -24.55
CA LEU A 44 26.89 64.91 -26.01
C LEU A 44 28.08 64.44 -26.89
N PRO A 45 28.05 64.54 -28.26
CA PRO A 45 26.94 64.93 -29.18
C PRO A 45 26.71 63.92 -30.34
N PRO A 46 25.57 64.01 -31.07
CA PRO A 46 25.42 63.34 -32.36
C PRO A 46 26.05 64.17 -33.50
N CYS A 47 26.94 63.53 -34.28
CA CYS A 47 27.27 63.99 -35.63
C CYS A 47 26.05 63.73 -36.52
N SER A 48 25.22 64.75 -36.71
CA SER A 48 24.11 64.73 -37.66
C SER A 48 23.98 66.08 -38.35
N ASP A 49 25.08 66.55 -38.93
CA ASP A 49 25.14 67.75 -39.77
C ASP A 49 26.18 67.57 -40.89
N VAL A 50 25.94 66.68 -41.87
CA VAL A 50 26.70 66.67 -43.14
C VAL A 50 25.84 66.34 -44.39
N LEU A 51 24.51 66.23 -44.31
CA LEU A 51 23.67 65.99 -45.50
C LEU A 51 22.44 66.91 -45.60
N ASN A 52 22.58 68.15 -45.13
CA ASN A 52 21.73 69.26 -45.58
C ASN A 52 22.62 70.45 -45.91
N GLY A 53 23.03 70.55 -47.17
CA GLY A 53 23.77 71.70 -47.69
C GLY A 53 22.89 72.95 -47.73
N GLN A 54 22.68 73.59 -46.58
CA GLN A 54 22.26 74.99 -46.50
C GLN A 54 23.51 75.81 -46.19
N TRP A 55 24.23 76.20 -47.24
CA TRP A 55 25.15 77.32 -47.12
C TRP A 55 24.31 78.59 -47.10
N ALA A 56 24.39 79.32 -45.98
CA ALA A 56 23.98 80.70 -45.93
C ALA A 56 24.79 81.48 -46.97
N ALA A 57 24.12 82.02 -47.97
CA ALA A 57 24.67 82.98 -48.92
C ALA A 57 23.67 84.14 -49.03
N GLN A 58 23.67 85.00 -48.01
CA GLN A 58 23.33 86.41 -48.20
C GLN A 58 24.65 87.16 -48.36
N ASP A 59 24.71 87.92 -49.45
CA ASP A 59 25.79 88.77 -49.94
C ASP A 59 26.98 88.08 -50.63
N LEU A 60 26.81 87.82 -51.93
CA LEU A 60 27.80 88.13 -52.97
C LEU A 60 27.13 87.98 -54.35
N GLU A 61 26.43 89.04 -54.77
CA GLU A 61 26.32 89.33 -56.19
C GLU A 61 27.74 89.50 -56.76
N GLN A 62 27.96 88.95 -57.96
CA GLN A 62 29.20 88.94 -58.74
C GLN A 62 30.15 87.77 -58.48
N GLY A 63 29.85 86.67 -59.17
CA GLY A 63 30.73 85.52 -59.31
C GLY A 63 30.17 84.53 -60.32
N GLN A 64 29.78 85.00 -61.51
CA GLN A 64 29.48 84.12 -62.62
C GLN A 64 30.73 83.30 -62.98
N SER A 65 30.49 82.05 -63.35
CA SER A 65 31.32 81.25 -64.26
C SER A 65 32.50 80.51 -63.62
N ARG A 66 32.26 79.28 -63.13
CA ARG A 66 33.16 78.12 -63.33
C ARG A 66 32.66 76.75 -62.82
N GLU A 67 31.39 76.38 -62.96
CA GLU A 67 30.95 74.99 -62.69
C GLU A 67 29.91 74.46 -63.69
N GLN A 68 30.33 74.19 -64.94
CA GLN A 68 29.41 73.70 -65.99
C GLN A 68 29.96 72.61 -66.96
N PRO A 69 31.24 72.15 -67.01
CA PRO A 69 31.63 71.11 -68.00
C PRO A 69 31.40 69.64 -67.59
N TRP A 70 31.53 69.30 -66.30
CA TRP A 70 31.48 67.89 -65.86
C TRP A 70 30.04 67.36 -65.72
N ARG A 71 29.06 68.23 -65.48
CA ARG A 71 27.64 67.85 -65.35
C ARG A 71 27.06 67.28 -66.66
N GLN A 72 27.54 67.72 -67.83
CA GLN A 72 27.10 67.20 -69.14
C GLN A 72 27.64 65.79 -69.45
N HIS A 73 28.76 65.38 -68.84
CA HIS A 73 29.37 64.05 -69.00
C HIS A 73 28.99 63.08 -67.85
N ALA A 74 28.61 63.60 -66.68
CA ALA A 74 28.22 62.80 -65.52
C ALA A 74 26.82 62.19 -65.65
N ALA A 75 25.88 62.87 -66.30
CA ALA A 75 24.50 62.40 -66.47
C ALA A 75 24.38 61.07 -67.24
N PRO A 76 25.02 60.87 -68.42
CA PRO A 76 24.96 59.60 -69.12
C PRO A 76 25.67 58.46 -68.38
N MET A 77 26.82 58.72 -67.71
CA MET A 77 27.50 57.74 -66.84
C MET A 77 26.62 57.30 -65.67
N HIS A 78 25.91 58.23 -65.04
CA HIS A 78 25.00 57.95 -63.93
C HIS A 78 23.79 57.12 -64.38
N GLN A 79 23.24 57.39 -65.57
CA GLN A 79 22.16 56.58 -66.14
C GLN A 79 22.62 55.19 -66.60
N GLN A 80 23.82 55.08 -67.18
CA GLN A 80 24.28 53.84 -67.83
C GLN A 80 24.90 52.82 -66.84
N TYR A 81 25.49 53.29 -65.74
CA TYR A 81 26.21 52.42 -64.78
C TYR A 81 25.68 52.47 -63.33
N ILE A 82 25.25 53.64 -62.84
CA ILE A 82 24.89 53.82 -61.42
C ILE A 82 23.41 53.50 -61.16
N ALA A 83 22.49 53.98 -62.01
CA ALA A 83 21.06 53.75 -61.88
C ALA A 83 20.64 52.25 -61.81
N PRO A 84 21.15 51.34 -62.66
CA PRO A 84 20.81 49.91 -62.55
C PRO A 84 21.35 49.25 -61.28
N GLN A 85 22.53 49.66 -60.78
CA GLN A 85 23.07 49.14 -59.52
C GLN A 85 22.26 49.63 -58.31
N LEU A 86 21.82 50.89 -58.32
CA LEU A 86 20.90 51.42 -57.30
C LEU A 86 19.55 50.70 -57.31
N ALA A 87 19.01 50.38 -58.49
CA ALA A 87 17.75 49.64 -58.62
C ALA A 87 17.86 48.21 -58.05
N VAL A 88 18.98 47.52 -58.31
CA VAL A 88 19.26 46.20 -57.70
C VAL A 88 19.39 46.32 -56.18
N TRP A 89 20.11 47.31 -55.67
CA TRP A 89 20.25 47.53 -54.22
C TRP A 89 18.91 47.85 -53.55
N GLN A 90 18.09 48.71 -54.15
CA GLN A 90 16.73 49.00 -53.66
C GLN A 90 15.84 47.75 -53.67
N SER A 91 15.97 46.89 -54.69
CA SER A 91 15.24 45.62 -54.74
C SER A 91 15.68 44.65 -53.64
N ILE A 92 16.98 44.58 -53.34
CA ILE A 92 17.53 43.76 -52.25
C ILE A 92 17.06 44.30 -50.89
N GLU A 93 17.09 45.62 -50.69
CA GLU A 93 16.62 46.22 -49.43
C GLU A 93 15.11 46.03 -49.24
N HIS A 94 14.33 46.09 -50.32
CA HIS A 94 12.90 45.76 -50.29
C HIS A 94 12.67 44.28 -49.92
N GLN A 95 13.42 43.35 -50.51
CA GLN A 95 13.35 41.92 -50.15
C GLN A 95 13.77 41.68 -48.69
N ARG A 96 14.81 42.36 -48.21
CA ARG A 96 15.23 42.30 -46.81
C ARG A 96 14.13 42.79 -45.87
N GLN A 97 13.46 43.89 -46.21
CA GLN A 97 12.36 44.42 -45.42
C GLN A 97 11.14 43.49 -45.43
N GLN A 98 10.83 42.84 -46.56
CA GLN A 98 9.80 41.81 -46.65
C GLN A 98 10.11 40.59 -45.78
N LEU A 99 11.35 40.08 -45.83
CA LEU A 99 11.79 38.96 -44.99
C LEU A 99 11.72 39.33 -43.50
N HIS A 100 12.07 40.57 -43.14
CA HIS A 100 11.96 41.05 -41.77
C HIS A 100 10.50 41.08 -41.29
N GLN A 101 9.59 41.60 -42.11
CA GLN A 101 8.14 41.60 -41.80
C GLN A 101 7.58 40.18 -41.70
N HIS A 102 7.98 39.28 -42.59
CA HIS A 102 7.56 37.88 -42.54
C HIS A 102 8.10 37.16 -41.30
N GLY A 103 9.35 37.42 -40.91
CA GLY A 103 9.94 36.92 -39.67
C GLY A 103 9.18 37.41 -38.42
N GLN A 104 8.77 38.68 -38.39
CA GLN A 104 7.95 39.22 -37.30
C GLN A 104 6.57 38.57 -37.23
N MET A 105 5.94 38.27 -38.38
CA MET A 105 4.65 37.57 -38.43
C MET A 105 4.77 36.15 -37.86
N LEU A 106 5.77 35.38 -38.32
CA LEU A 106 6.01 34.02 -37.82
C LEU A 106 6.33 34.01 -36.32
N GLN A 107 7.04 35.01 -35.83
CA GLN A 107 7.34 35.14 -34.40
C GLN A 107 6.09 35.47 -33.59
N GLN A 108 5.18 36.30 -34.11
CA GLN A 108 3.86 36.50 -33.51
C GLN A 108 3.03 35.22 -33.51
N GLU A 109 3.02 34.47 -34.61
CA GLU A 109 2.29 33.21 -34.71
C GLU A 109 2.80 32.18 -33.70
N LEU A 110 4.12 32.06 -33.53
CA LEU A 110 4.72 31.17 -32.54
C LEU A 110 4.31 31.55 -31.11
N VAL A 111 4.35 32.84 -30.76
CA VAL A 111 3.93 33.33 -29.44
C VAL A 111 2.45 33.04 -29.19
N LEU A 112 1.59 33.19 -30.21
CA LEU A 112 0.17 32.85 -30.10
C LEU A 112 -0.04 31.34 -29.92
N GLN A 113 0.70 30.50 -30.65
CA GLN A 113 0.64 29.05 -30.50
C GLN A 113 1.12 28.61 -29.11
N GLU A 114 2.19 29.20 -28.60
CA GLU A 114 2.70 28.93 -27.25
C GLU A 114 1.67 29.35 -26.19
N ALA A 115 1.08 30.54 -26.30
CA ALA A 115 0.04 31.01 -25.38
C ALA A 115 -1.20 30.09 -25.41
N LEU A 116 -1.62 29.62 -26.59
CA LEU A 116 -2.73 28.69 -26.74
C LEU A 116 -2.41 27.34 -26.07
N MET A 117 -1.20 26.82 -26.27
CA MET A 117 -0.75 25.58 -25.65
C MET A 117 -0.71 25.70 -24.12
N GLN A 118 -0.19 26.81 -23.59
CA GLN A 118 -0.16 27.09 -22.16
C GLN A 118 -1.59 27.18 -21.58
N GLN A 119 -2.51 27.82 -22.29
CA GLN A 119 -3.91 27.89 -21.89
C GLN A 119 -4.56 26.50 -21.85
N GLN A 120 -4.30 25.66 -22.86
CA GLN A 120 -4.81 24.28 -22.89
C GLN A 120 -4.24 23.44 -21.74
N LEU A 121 -2.94 23.58 -21.45
CA LEU A 121 -2.31 22.87 -20.34
C LEU A 121 -2.90 23.30 -19.00
N GLN A 122 -3.05 24.61 -18.75
CA GLN A 122 -3.68 25.14 -17.54
C GLN A 122 -5.12 24.63 -17.38
N HIS A 123 -5.87 24.54 -18.47
CA HIS A 123 -7.23 23.99 -18.43
C HIS A 123 -7.24 22.50 -18.07
N GLN A 124 -6.33 21.71 -18.64
CA GLN A 124 -6.20 20.28 -18.28
C GLN A 124 -5.78 20.10 -16.82
N GLU A 125 -4.86 20.91 -16.30
CA GLU A 125 -4.47 20.89 -14.89
C GLU A 125 -5.65 21.19 -13.98
N GLN A 126 -6.47 22.19 -14.31
CA GLN A 126 -7.67 22.52 -13.55
C GLN A 126 -8.69 21.37 -13.53
N LEU A 127 -8.90 20.70 -14.66
CA LEU A 127 -9.80 19.54 -14.74
C LEU A 127 -9.29 18.38 -13.89
N LEU A 128 -7.98 18.10 -13.93
CA LEU A 128 -7.37 17.04 -13.12
C LEU A 128 -7.50 17.35 -11.62
N HIS A 129 -7.28 18.60 -11.23
CA HIS A 129 -7.44 19.06 -9.85
C HIS A 129 -8.87 18.85 -9.34
N LEU A 130 -9.86 19.18 -10.17
CA LEU A 130 -11.27 18.98 -9.84
C LEU A 130 -11.62 17.50 -9.69
N GLN A 131 -11.11 16.64 -10.58
CA GLN A 131 -11.30 15.18 -10.50
C GLN A 131 -10.69 14.58 -9.23
N LEU A 132 -9.47 15.01 -8.88
CA LEU A 132 -8.80 14.56 -7.65
C LEU A 132 -9.59 14.98 -6.41
N GLN A 133 -10.04 16.24 -6.35
CA GLN A 133 -10.86 16.74 -5.24
C GLN A 133 -12.18 15.95 -5.11
N GLN A 134 -12.84 15.65 -6.22
CA GLN A 134 -14.07 14.86 -6.21
C GLN A 134 -13.82 13.43 -5.72
N ARG A 135 -12.70 12.81 -6.15
CA ARG A 135 -12.31 11.46 -5.71
C ARG A 135 -12.00 11.43 -4.22
N GLU A 136 -11.29 12.44 -3.71
CA GLU A 136 -10.99 12.57 -2.29
C GLU A 136 -12.26 12.70 -1.45
N GLN A 137 -13.21 13.55 -1.87
CA GLN A 137 -14.50 13.69 -1.19
C GLN A 137 -15.31 12.38 -1.18
N GLN A 138 -15.31 11.63 -2.30
CA GLN A 138 -15.96 10.32 -2.36
C GLN A 138 -15.34 9.33 -1.37
N LEU A 139 -14.00 9.28 -1.31
CA LEU A 139 -13.29 8.38 -0.39
C LEU A 139 -13.52 8.75 1.07
N GLN A 140 -13.53 10.04 1.41
CA GLN A 140 -13.87 10.51 2.75
C GLN A 140 -15.29 10.10 3.15
N LEU A 141 -16.26 10.23 2.24
CA LEU A 141 -17.64 9.81 2.49
C LEU A 141 -17.72 8.29 2.72
N GLN A 142 -17.05 7.50 1.87
CA GLN A 142 -17.00 6.04 2.03
C GLN A 142 -16.39 5.64 3.37
N LEU A 143 -15.30 6.31 3.76
CA LEU A 143 -14.64 6.06 5.05
C LEU A 143 -15.58 6.41 6.22
N GLN A 144 -16.26 7.55 6.18
CA GLN A 144 -17.23 7.92 7.22
C GLN A 144 -18.38 6.92 7.34
N ILE A 145 -18.91 6.45 6.20
CA ILE A 145 -19.94 5.41 6.18
C ILE A 145 -19.41 4.13 6.82
N HIS A 146 -18.19 3.71 6.46
CA HIS A 146 -17.58 2.51 7.01
C HIS A 146 -17.36 2.62 8.53
N ILE A 147 -16.80 3.74 9.00
CA ILE A 147 -16.59 4.01 10.43
C ILE A 147 -17.92 3.98 11.18
N ARG A 148 -18.96 4.65 10.66
CA ARG A 148 -20.30 4.66 11.28
C ARG A 148 -20.88 3.25 11.35
N GLN A 149 -20.77 2.46 10.29
CA GLN A 149 -21.24 1.07 10.29
C GLN A 149 -20.47 0.20 11.29
N GLN A 150 -19.15 0.38 11.40
CA GLN A 150 -18.33 -0.33 12.37
C GLN A 150 -18.71 0.05 13.81
N GLN A 151 -18.91 1.34 14.09
CA GLN A 151 -19.40 1.82 15.38
C GLN A 151 -20.80 1.26 15.69
N GLN A 152 -21.71 1.24 14.72
CA GLN A 152 -23.02 0.63 14.88
C GLN A 152 -22.93 -0.88 15.15
N ARG A 153 -22.02 -1.60 14.51
CA ARG A 153 -21.77 -3.03 14.80
C ARG A 153 -21.20 -3.25 16.20
N GLN A 154 -20.37 -2.34 16.69
CA GLN A 154 -19.80 -2.40 18.04
C GLN A 154 -20.80 -1.98 19.13
N GLN A 155 -21.70 -1.05 18.83
CA GLN A 155 -22.69 -0.51 19.78
C GLN A 155 -24.04 -1.21 19.71
N ALA A 156 -24.33 -1.96 18.65
CA ALA A 156 -25.52 -2.79 18.60
C ALA A 156 -25.44 -3.76 19.78
N PRO A 157 -26.42 -3.74 20.71
CA PRO A 157 -26.48 -4.78 21.73
C PRO A 157 -26.48 -6.11 20.99
N PRO A 158 -25.69 -7.10 21.44
CA PRO A 158 -25.69 -8.39 20.78
C PRO A 158 -27.14 -8.85 20.72
N GLN A 159 -27.68 -9.02 19.51
CA GLN A 159 -29.03 -9.55 19.38
C GLN A 159 -29.05 -10.87 20.16
N PRO A 160 -30.05 -11.11 21.02
CA PRO A 160 -30.12 -12.37 21.74
C PRO A 160 -30.22 -13.48 20.71
N VAL A 161 -29.10 -14.14 20.45
CA VAL A 161 -29.05 -15.33 19.60
C VAL A 161 -29.51 -16.46 20.51
N THR A 162 -30.75 -16.90 20.29
CA THR A 162 -31.27 -18.12 20.89
C THR A 162 -31.07 -19.25 19.90
N GLU A 163 -30.23 -20.19 20.26
CA GLU A 163 -30.01 -21.44 19.55
C GLU A 163 -30.86 -22.53 20.21
N VAL A 164 -31.75 -23.16 19.44
CA VAL A 164 -32.53 -24.31 19.91
C VAL A 164 -31.71 -25.57 19.66
N VAL A 165 -31.38 -26.30 20.73
CA VAL A 165 -30.52 -27.49 20.68
C VAL A 165 -31.35 -28.76 20.67
N MET A 166 -32.43 -28.80 21.46
CA MET A 166 -33.33 -29.95 21.56
C MET A 166 -34.76 -29.46 21.73
N VAL A 167 -35.71 -30.14 21.10
CA VAL A 167 -37.15 -29.92 21.26
C VAL A 167 -37.83 -31.20 21.74
N ASP A 168 -39.00 -31.05 22.35
CA ASP A 168 -39.88 -32.17 22.68
C ASP A 168 -40.68 -32.62 21.45
N GLN A 169 -41.54 -33.63 21.65
CA GLN A 169 -42.45 -34.16 20.64
C GLN A 169 -43.49 -33.14 20.12
N HIS A 170 -43.69 -32.04 20.84
CA HIS A 170 -44.61 -30.95 20.49
C HIS A 170 -43.88 -29.73 19.90
N GLY A 171 -42.56 -29.80 19.73
CA GLY A 171 -41.72 -28.72 19.21
C GLY A 171 -41.34 -27.66 20.25
N GLN A 172 -41.60 -27.89 21.54
CA GLN A 172 -41.18 -26.98 22.62
C GLN A 172 -39.70 -27.19 22.94
N PRO A 173 -38.91 -26.11 23.15
CA PRO A 173 -37.48 -26.23 23.40
C PRO A 173 -37.20 -26.86 24.78
N LEU A 174 -36.50 -27.99 24.78
CA LEU A 174 -36.00 -28.67 25.98
C LEU A 174 -34.59 -28.19 26.35
N ILE A 175 -33.77 -27.87 25.34
CA ILE A 175 -32.42 -27.32 25.52
C ILE A 175 -32.28 -26.12 24.59
N LEU A 176 -31.86 -24.99 25.15
CA LEU A 176 -31.64 -23.75 24.41
C LEU A 176 -30.37 -23.06 24.90
N ARG A 177 -29.58 -22.54 23.97
CA ARG A 177 -28.42 -21.70 24.28
C ARG A 177 -28.75 -20.26 23.95
N GLN A 178 -28.65 -19.39 24.94
CA GLN A 178 -29.06 -18.00 24.83
C GLN A 178 -27.94 -17.05 25.23
N LEU A 179 -27.80 -15.97 24.46
CA LEU A 179 -27.01 -14.80 24.81
C LEU A 179 -27.89 -13.77 25.52
N PHE A 180 -27.57 -13.49 26.78
CA PHE A 180 -28.27 -12.50 27.58
C PHE A 180 -27.74 -11.11 27.24
N ALA A 181 -28.51 -10.33 26.48
CA ALA A 181 -28.07 -9.04 25.94
C ALA A 181 -27.62 -8.03 27.02
N GLU A 182 -28.21 -8.07 28.21
CA GLU A 182 -27.89 -7.16 29.32
C GLU A 182 -26.55 -7.48 30.00
N SER A 183 -26.21 -8.76 30.13
CA SER A 183 -25.01 -9.22 30.82
C SER A 183 -23.88 -9.65 29.88
N GLY A 184 -24.18 -9.85 28.60
CA GLY A 184 -23.27 -10.43 27.61
C GLY A 184 -22.96 -11.91 27.87
N VAL A 185 -23.59 -12.54 28.86
CA VAL A 185 -23.33 -13.92 29.25
C VAL A 185 -24.06 -14.87 28.31
N THR A 186 -23.38 -15.91 27.85
CA THR A 186 -24.00 -17.05 27.15
C THR A 186 -24.20 -18.21 28.11
N GLN A 187 -25.40 -18.80 28.09
CA GLN A 187 -25.70 -20.01 28.85
C GLN A 187 -26.57 -20.97 28.05
N THR A 188 -26.35 -22.26 28.28
CA THR A 188 -27.21 -23.36 27.83
C THR A 188 -28.18 -23.73 28.94
N ILE A 189 -29.47 -23.51 28.70
CA ILE A 189 -30.57 -23.79 29.62
C ILE A 189 -31.21 -25.13 29.24
N VAL A 190 -31.41 -25.99 30.24
CA VAL A 190 -32.06 -27.30 30.13
C VAL A 190 -33.30 -27.31 30.99
N TRP A 191 -34.46 -27.56 30.39
CA TRP A 191 -35.75 -27.67 31.10
C TRP A 191 -36.00 -29.09 31.57
N ASN A 192 -36.40 -29.25 32.82
CA ASN A 192 -36.86 -30.51 33.40
C ASN A 192 -38.38 -30.66 33.19
N ASP A 193 -38.89 -31.88 33.36
CA ASP A 193 -40.31 -32.19 33.14
C ASP A 193 -41.24 -31.56 34.21
N ASP A 194 -40.68 -31.16 35.36
CA ASP A 194 -41.40 -30.47 36.45
C ASP A 194 -41.48 -28.93 36.25
N GLY A 195 -40.93 -28.41 35.15
CA GLY A 195 -40.86 -26.98 34.86
C GLY A 195 -39.67 -26.24 35.51
N SER A 196 -38.86 -26.92 36.32
CA SER A 196 -37.57 -26.38 36.76
C SER A 196 -36.55 -26.40 35.61
N HIS A 197 -35.45 -25.64 35.76
CA HIS A 197 -34.39 -25.62 34.74
C HIS A 197 -33.00 -25.62 35.36
N TRP A 198 -32.04 -26.10 34.59
CA TRP A 198 -30.61 -25.96 34.87
C TRP A 198 -29.96 -25.04 33.83
N ALA A 199 -28.98 -24.25 34.24
CA ALA A 199 -28.20 -23.40 33.35
C ALA A 199 -26.71 -23.74 33.44
N PHE A 200 -26.13 -24.08 32.29
CA PHE A 200 -24.70 -24.28 32.10
C PHE A 200 -24.11 -23.04 31.44
N GLY A 201 -23.12 -22.42 32.06
CA GLY A 201 -22.44 -21.27 31.48
C GLY A 201 -20.99 -21.20 31.91
N GLU A 202 -20.36 -20.04 31.72
CA GLU A 202 -18.93 -19.84 31.99
C GLU A 202 -18.53 -20.26 33.40
N ARG A 203 -19.30 -19.86 34.41
CA ARG A 203 -19.03 -20.21 35.82
C ARG A 203 -19.03 -21.72 36.05
N THR A 204 -19.93 -22.44 35.40
CA THR A 204 -20.02 -23.89 35.50
C THR A 204 -18.81 -24.54 34.86
N VAL A 205 -18.42 -24.08 33.67
CA VAL A 205 -17.25 -24.61 32.95
C VAL A 205 -15.95 -24.31 33.71
N THR A 206 -15.76 -23.09 34.22
CA THR A 206 -14.60 -22.74 35.05
C THR A 206 -14.53 -23.62 36.29
N SER A 207 -15.65 -23.79 37.00
CA SER A 207 -15.68 -24.69 38.17
C SER A 207 -15.33 -26.14 37.81
N LEU A 208 -15.71 -26.63 36.63
CA LEU A 208 -15.36 -27.98 36.17
C LEU A 208 -13.87 -28.13 35.86
N LEU A 209 -13.24 -27.07 35.37
CA LEU A 209 -11.83 -27.05 35.01
C LEU A 209 -10.90 -26.89 36.22
N ASP A 210 -11.40 -26.29 37.30
CA ASP A 210 -10.67 -26.10 38.55
C ASP A 210 -10.74 -27.33 39.48
N ASN A 211 -11.75 -28.19 39.31
CA ASN A 211 -11.95 -29.38 40.13
C ASN A 211 -11.08 -30.58 39.68
N ASN A 212 -10.84 -31.53 40.58
CA ASN A 212 -10.16 -32.79 40.24
C ASN A 212 -11.01 -33.64 39.26
N VAL A 213 -10.34 -34.37 38.37
CA VAL A 213 -10.93 -35.28 37.38
C VAL A 213 -11.95 -36.24 38.00
N ASP A 214 -11.67 -36.82 39.17
CA ASP A 214 -12.61 -37.74 39.84
C ASP A 214 -13.90 -37.05 40.31
N GLN A 215 -13.79 -35.84 40.84
CA GLN A 215 -14.93 -35.06 41.29
C GLN A 215 -15.78 -34.61 40.11
N THR A 216 -15.13 -34.18 39.02
CA THR A 216 -15.79 -33.85 37.76
C THR A 216 -16.52 -35.05 37.18
N ASN A 217 -15.88 -36.22 37.11
CA ASN A 217 -16.52 -37.44 36.61
C ASN A 217 -17.71 -37.89 37.46
N ALA A 218 -17.58 -37.85 38.80
CA ALA A 218 -18.67 -38.20 39.70
C ALA A 218 -19.87 -37.24 39.55
N TRP A 219 -19.62 -35.95 39.38
CA TRP A 219 -20.66 -34.95 39.14
C TRP A 219 -21.33 -35.14 37.78
N VAL A 220 -20.56 -35.34 36.70
CA VAL A 220 -21.09 -35.62 35.35
C VAL A 220 -21.97 -36.87 35.36
N ALA A 221 -21.56 -37.92 36.07
CA ALA A 221 -22.34 -39.15 36.21
C ALA A 221 -23.67 -38.97 36.95
N SER A 222 -23.79 -37.96 37.83
CA SER A 222 -25.01 -37.65 38.59
C SER A 222 -26.09 -36.93 37.79
N LEU A 223 -25.75 -36.36 36.62
CA LEU A 223 -26.68 -35.61 35.77
C LEU A 223 -27.65 -36.53 35.03
N SER A 224 -28.89 -36.09 34.81
CA SER A 224 -29.84 -36.76 33.91
C SER A 224 -29.33 -36.72 32.47
N ASP A 225 -29.87 -37.56 31.58
CA ASP A 225 -29.45 -37.61 30.17
C ASP A 225 -29.61 -36.26 29.47
N ARG A 226 -30.72 -35.57 29.75
CA ARG A 226 -31.01 -34.24 29.19
C ARG A 226 -30.03 -33.18 29.70
N GLN A 227 -29.67 -33.24 30.98
CA GLN A 227 -28.73 -32.31 31.61
C GLN A 227 -27.30 -32.56 31.12
N LEU A 228 -26.91 -33.82 30.98
CA LEU A 228 -25.63 -34.21 30.39
C LEU A 228 -25.52 -33.73 28.95
N HIS A 229 -26.57 -33.87 28.14
CA HIS A 229 -26.60 -33.33 26.78
C HIS A 229 -26.39 -31.80 26.78
N GLY A 230 -27.11 -31.06 27.63
CA GLY A 230 -26.93 -29.61 27.73
C GLY A 230 -25.53 -29.19 28.17
N LEU A 231 -24.93 -29.93 29.12
CA LEU A 231 -23.55 -29.71 29.53
C LEU A 231 -22.56 -29.95 28.37
N VAL A 232 -22.69 -31.07 27.65
CA VAL A 232 -21.82 -31.40 26.50
C VAL A 232 -21.94 -30.34 25.42
N HIS A 233 -23.16 -29.84 25.15
CA HIS A 233 -23.37 -28.75 24.21
C HIS A 233 -22.63 -27.47 24.64
N GLU A 234 -22.75 -27.06 25.90
CA GLU A 234 -22.04 -25.88 26.41
C GLU A 234 -20.52 -26.04 26.33
N LEU A 235 -19.99 -27.22 26.73
CA LEU A 235 -18.56 -27.53 26.64
C LEU A 235 -18.07 -27.49 25.19
N ALA A 236 -18.81 -28.08 24.25
CA ALA A 236 -18.48 -28.06 22.83
C ALA A 236 -18.43 -26.63 22.27
N ARG A 237 -19.44 -25.81 22.59
CA ARG A 237 -19.48 -24.39 22.17
C ARG A 237 -18.29 -23.62 22.73
N ARG A 238 -17.99 -23.76 24.02
CA ARG A 238 -16.84 -23.12 24.67
C ARG A 238 -15.51 -23.58 24.07
N PHE A 239 -15.38 -24.85 23.72
CA PHE A 239 -14.19 -25.38 23.09
C PHE A 239 -13.96 -24.78 21.70
N VAL A 240 -15.00 -24.73 20.86
CA VAL A 240 -14.91 -24.12 19.53
C VAL A 240 -14.58 -22.62 19.63
N GLU A 241 -15.28 -21.89 20.50
CA GLU A 241 -15.02 -20.46 20.74
C GLU A 241 -13.61 -20.22 21.30
N GLY A 242 -13.12 -21.08 22.20
CA GLY A 242 -11.77 -21.02 22.76
C GLY A 242 -10.69 -21.30 21.71
N SER A 243 -10.89 -22.33 20.89
CA SER A 243 -9.99 -22.72 19.79
C SER A 243 -9.89 -21.62 18.73
N GLN A 244 -11.03 -21.04 18.32
CA GLN A 244 -11.04 -19.92 17.38
C GLN A 244 -10.32 -18.69 17.94
N ARG A 245 -10.58 -18.33 19.21
CA ARG A 245 -9.87 -17.23 19.87
C ARG A 245 -8.36 -17.46 19.94
N ARG A 246 -7.93 -18.70 20.17
CA ARG A 246 -6.50 -19.07 20.14
C ARG A 246 -5.91 -18.90 18.76
N LYS A 247 -6.56 -19.41 17.70
CA LYS A 247 -6.09 -19.26 16.32
C LYS A 247 -5.99 -17.80 15.91
N GLN A 248 -6.99 -16.99 16.25
CA GLN A 248 -6.96 -15.55 15.96
C GLN A 248 -5.79 -14.88 16.67
N ARG A 249 -5.61 -15.13 17.96
CA ARG A 249 -4.45 -14.60 18.70
C ARG A 249 -3.11 -15.02 18.11
N GLN A 250 -2.97 -16.28 17.70
CA GLN A 250 -1.75 -16.75 17.04
C GLN A 250 -1.48 -16.01 15.73
N ALA A 251 -2.52 -15.76 14.92
CA ALA A 251 -2.40 -14.98 13.69
C ALA A 251 -2.07 -13.51 13.96
N ASP A 252 -2.69 -12.91 14.98
CA ASP A 252 -2.41 -11.53 15.38
C ASP A 252 -0.97 -11.39 15.90
N ASP A 253 -0.52 -12.32 16.74
CA ASP A 253 0.85 -12.38 17.27
C ASP A 253 1.87 -12.59 16.14
N GLU A 254 1.59 -13.47 15.18
CA GLU A 254 2.44 -13.69 14.01
C GLU A 254 2.54 -12.40 13.17
N THR A 255 1.41 -11.75 12.88
CA THR A 255 1.36 -10.48 12.15
C THR A 255 2.18 -9.41 12.87
N GLN A 256 2.03 -9.29 14.19
CA GLN A 256 2.78 -8.34 15.01
C GLN A 256 4.29 -8.65 15.04
N ARG A 257 4.66 -9.93 15.10
CA ARG A 257 6.07 -10.38 15.03
C ARG A 257 6.69 -10.09 13.68
N VAL A 258 5.95 -10.25 12.59
CA VAL A 258 6.38 -9.89 11.24
C VAL A 258 6.58 -8.38 11.13
N SER A 259 5.58 -7.58 11.53
CA SER A 259 5.63 -6.12 11.45
C SER A 259 6.79 -5.54 12.29
N SER A 260 6.93 -5.97 13.55
CA SER A 260 8.05 -5.55 14.41
C SER A 260 9.43 -6.02 13.93
N SER A 261 9.50 -7.06 13.09
CA SER A 261 10.74 -7.49 12.45
C SER A 261 11.12 -6.55 11.29
N TYR A 262 10.15 -6.07 10.51
CA TYR A 262 10.39 -5.03 9.51
C TYR A 262 10.90 -3.73 10.14
N ASP A 263 10.25 -3.30 11.21
CA ASP A 263 10.66 -2.11 11.97
C ASP A 263 12.10 -2.24 12.48
N PHE A 264 12.49 -3.43 12.98
CA PHE A 264 13.84 -3.68 13.46
C PHE A 264 14.91 -3.54 12.37
N PHE A 265 14.62 -3.97 11.13
CA PHE A 265 15.51 -3.76 9.99
C PHE A 265 15.41 -2.34 9.39
N GLY A 266 14.46 -1.53 9.86
CA GLY A 266 14.17 -0.19 9.33
C GLY A 266 13.58 -0.23 7.92
N LEU A 267 12.79 -1.26 7.64
CA LEU A 267 12.18 -1.52 6.34
C LEU A 267 10.66 -1.34 6.42
N ARG A 268 10.04 -1.05 5.29
CA ARG A 268 8.58 -1.12 5.16
C ARG A 268 8.16 -2.54 4.80
N GLU A 269 6.90 -2.86 5.02
CA GLU A 269 6.35 -4.19 4.70
C GLU A 269 6.46 -4.50 3.19
N GLU A 270 6.49 -3.47 2.33
CA GLU A 270 6.66 -3.59 0.87
C GLU A 270 8.13 -3.67 0.40
N ALA A 271 9.10 -3.72 1.32
CA ALA A 271 10.51 -3.77 0.95
C ALA A 271 10.83 -4.99 0.08
N THR A 272 11.73 -4.85 -0.89
CA THR A 272 12.14 -5.97 -1.75
C THR A 272 13.06 -6.94 -1.02
N ASP A 273 13.17 -8.20 -1.48
CA ASP A 273 14.06 -9.19 -0.86
C ASP A 273 15.53 -8.73 -0.86
N LYS A 274 15.93 -7.98 -1.90
CA LYS A 274 17.26 -7.37 -1.99
C LYS A 274 17.49 -6.34 -0.88
N GLU A 275 16.47 -5.55 -0.52
CA GLU A 275 16.56 -4.57 0.57
C GLU A 275 16.65 -5.25 1.93
N LEU A 276 15.88 -6.34 2.13
CA LEU A 276 15.96 -7.18 3.33
C LEU A 276 17.36 -7.78 3.50
N ASP A 277 17.91 -8.39 2.45
CA ASP A 277 19.26 -8.97 2.47
C ASP A 277 20.34 -7.92 2.76
N ASN A 278 20.22 -6.73 2.18
CA ASN A 278 21.16 -5.65 2.39
C ASN A 278 21.08 -5.10 3.83
N ALA A 279 19.87 -4.93 4.38
CA ALA A 279 19.66 -4.50 5.76
C ALA A 279 20.23 -5.54 6.74
N TYR A 280 19.98 -6.83 6.50
CA TYR A 280 20.53 -7.92 7.30
C TYR A 280 22.06 -7.92 7.31
N ARG A 281 22.72 -7.86 6.13
CA ARG A 281 24.19 -7.83 6.03
C ARG A 281 24.79 -6.63 6.75
N ARG A 282 24.12 -5.48 6.71
CA ARG A 282 24.54 -4.26 7.42
C ARG A 282 24.46 -4.44 8.93
N LEU A 283 23.32 -4.89 9.46
CA LEU A 283 23.14 -5.12 10.89
C LEU A 283 24.04 -6.25 11.41
N ALA A 284 24.20 -7.34 10.67
CA ALA A 284 25.04 -8.46 11.06
C ALA A 284 26.52 -8.06 11.25
N ARG A 285 27.04 -7.14 10.42
CA ARG A 285 28.42 -6.63 10.58
C ARG A 285 28.57 -5.71 11.80
N ALA A 286 27.51 -4.99 12.16
CA ALA A 286 27.49 -4.09 13.31
C ALA A 286 27.33 -4.87 14.63
N MET A 287 26.45 -5.88 14.64
CA MET A 287 26.12 -6.70 15.81
C MET A 287 27.00 -7.94 15.96
N HIS A 288 28.05 -8.11 15.15
CA HIS A 288 28.89 -9.31 15.21
C HIS A 288 29.50 -9.47 16.62
N PRO A 289 29.41 -10.66 17.26
CA PRO A 289 29.79 -10.84 18.66
C PRO A 289 31.28 -10.53 18.90
N ASP A 290 32.16 -10.84 17.96
CA ASP A 290 33.59 -10.52 18.02
C ASP A 290 33.88 -9.01 18.17
N LYS A 291 33.07 -8.16 17.53
CA LYS A 291 33.21 -6.70 17.61
C LYS A 291 32.54 -6.10 18.85
N ASN A 292 31.66 -6.86 19.48
CA ASN A 292 30.87 -6.44 20.64
C ASN A 292 31.32 -7.18 21.91
N GLY A 293 32.62 -7.44 22.03
CA GLY A 293 33.24 -7.96 23.26
C GLY A 293 33.01 -9.45 23.52
N GLY A 294 32.39 -10.19 22.59
CA GLY A 294 32.20 -11.64 22.69
C GLY A 294 31.30 -12.09 23.85
N THR A 295 30.53 -11.17 24.45
CA THR A 295 29.65 -11.45 25.58
C THR A 295 28.49 -12.34 25.16
N ASP A 296 27.89 -13.03 26.13
CA ASP A 296 26.73 -13.89 25.86
C ASP A 296 25.51 -13.06 25.41
N GLU A 297 25.35 -11.84 25.92
CA GLU A 297 24.35 -10.87 25.46
C GLU A 297 24.51 -10.52 23.96
N ALA A 298 25.74 -10.34 23.48
CA ALA A 298 26.00 -10.05 22.08
C ALA A 298 25.68 -11.25 21.17
N LYS A 299 25.89 -12.48 21.66
CA LYS A 299 25.50 -13.71 20.95
C LYS A 299 23.98 -13.85 20.88
N GLU A 300 23.28 -13.59 21.99
CA GLU A 300 21.81 -13.64 22.05
C GLU A 300 21.18 -12.59 21.12
N ALA A 301 21.68 -11.35 21.13
CA ALA A 301 21.20 -10.30 20.24
C ALA A 301 21.42 -10.64 18.76
N PHE A 302 22.59 -11.21 18.41
CA PHE A 302 22.88 -11.64 17.04
C PHE A 302 21.97 -12.80 16.60
N GLN A 303 21.71 -13.75 17.51
CA GLN A 303 20.80 -14.87 17.25
C GLN A 303 19.35 -14.40 17.07
N ALA A 304 18.87 -13.48 17.91
CA ALA A 304 17.54 -12.88 17.77
C ALA A 304 17.37 -12.10 16.46
N MET A 305 18.40 -11.37 16.01
CA MET A 305 18.42 -10.74 14.68
C MET A 305 18.29 -11.77 13.56
N LYS A 306 19.03 -12.89 13.65
CA LYS A 306 18.97 -13.97 12.66
C LYS A 306 17.57 -14.60 12.60
N GLU A 307 16.96 -14.87 13.74
CA GLU A 307 15.59 -15.40 13.82
C GLU A 307 14.56 -14.49 13.15
N ARG A 308 14.66 -13.17 13.36
CA ARG A 308 13.80 -12.19 12.69
C ARG A 308 13.97 -12.21 11.17
N TYR A 309 15.20 -12.35 10.68
CA TYR A 309 15.46 -12.43 9.24
C TYR A 309 14.85 -13.69 8.61
N GLU A 310 15.05 -14.86 9.24
CA GLU A 310 14.44 -16.11 8.75
C GLU A 310 12.91 -16.05 8.80
N LEU A 311 12.32 -15.48 9.86
CA LEU A 311 10.87 -15.26 9.96
C LEU A 311 10.34 -14.42 8.80
N LEU A 312 10.99 -13.29 8.48
CA LEU A 312 10.59 -12.45 7.35
C LEU A 312 10.70 -13.18 6.01
N LYS A 313 11.76 -13.99 5.84
CA LYS A 313 12.01 -14.78 4.63
C LYS A 313 10.97 -15.89 4.46
N GLU A 314 10.63 -16.60 5.53
CA GLU A 314 9.58 -17.62 5.54
C GLU A 314 8.20 -17.02 5.27
N HIS A 315 7.85 -15.90 5.91
CA HIS A 315 6.59 -15.20 5.68
C HIS A 315 6.44 -14.76 4.21
N ARG A 316 7.51 -14.28 3.59
CA ARG A 316 7.53 -13.89 2.17
C ARG A 316 7.45 -15.09 1.23
N ALA A 317 8.17 -16.17 1.54
CA ALA A 317 8.12 -17.41 0.76
C ALA A 317 6.74 -18.09 0.88
N GLY A 318 6.11 -18.03 2.05
CA GLY A 318 4.78 -18.59 2.31
C GLY A 318 3.64 -17.89 1.56
N GLY A 319 3.82 -16.62 1.18
CA GLY A 319 2.87 -15.86 0.33
C GLY A 319 2.89 -16.27 -1.14
N LEU A 320 3.96 -16.92 -1.60
CA LEU A 320 4.12 -17.39 -2.99
C LEU A 320 4.10 -18.92 -3.03
N GLY A 321 2.89 -19.48 -3.08
CA GLY A 321 2.62 -20.76 -3.73
C GLY A 321 3.27 -21.98 -3.08
N ARG A 322 2.50 -22.65 -2.21
CA ARG A 322 2.69 -24.09 -1.95
C ARG A 322 2.33 -24.88 -3.23
N GLY A 323 3.25 -24.94 -4.18
CA GLY A 323 3.18 -25.70 -5.44
C GLY A 323 4.50 -25.62 -6.22
N GLY A 324 5.35 -26.65 -6.11
CA GLY A 324 6.75 -26.70 -6.61
C GLY A 324 6.92 -26.84 -8.13
N PRO A 325 8.00 -27.45 -8.68
CA PRO A 325 9.28 -27.93 -8.11
C PRO A 325 10.53 -27.36 -8.85
N GLY A 326 11.76 -27.64 -8.37
CA GLY A 326 12.97 -27.48 -9.18
C GLY A 326 14.13 -26.74 -8.50
N GLY A 327 14.79 -27.41 -7.55
CA GLY A 327 16.09 -26.99 -7.05
C GLY A 327 17.18 -27.71 -7.84
N GLU A 328 17.79 -27.02 -8.79
CA GLU A 328 19.01 -27.46 -9.47
C GLU A 328 20.21 -27.01 -8.63
N GLY A 329 21.00 -27.97 -8.17
CA GLY A 329 22.18 -27.76 -7.34
C GLY A 329 23.06 -28.99 -7.36
N ASP A 330 23.97 -29.04 -8.34
CA ASP A 330 25.04 -30.03 -8.50
C ASP A 330 26.13 -29.79 -7.44
N GLY A 331 26.70 -30.87 -6.87
CA GLY A 331 27.74 -30.79 -5.86
C GLY A 331 27.93 -32.06 -5.02
N ARG A 332 28.56 -33.08 -5.62
CA ARG A 332 29.08 -34.33 -5.02
C ARG A 332 29.82 -34.15 -3.67
N ALA A 333 29.51 -35.03 -2.72
CA ALA A 333 30.50 -35.65 -1.83
C ALA A 333 29.93 -36.95 -1.22
N ASP A 334 30.58 -38.07 -1.54
CA ASP A 334 30.29 -39.41 -1.03
C ASP A 334 30.61 -39.54 0.47
N GLY A 335 29.76 -40.28 1.20
CA GLY A 335 29.97 -40.59 2.60
C GLY A 335 28.82 -41.44 3.15
N GLU A 336 28.93 -42.76 2.99
CA GLU A 336 28.06 -43.75 3.60
C GLU A 336 28.07 -43.65 5.13
N SER A 337 26.88 -43.52 5.73
CA SER A 337 26.62 -43.99 7.10
C SER A 337 25.15 -44.28 7.28
N GLU A 338 24.87 -45.57 7.41
CA GLU A 338 23.61 -46.13 7.87
C GLU A 338 23.35 -45.66 9.31
N ALA A 339 22.26 -44.92 9.52
CA ALA A 339 21.69 -44.73 10.85
C ALA A 339 20.18 -44.51 10.74
N SER A 340 19.44 -45.46 11.30
CA SER A 340 17.98 -45.56 11.38
C SER A 340 17.25 -44.24 11.58
N GLY A 341 16.49 -43.83 10.56
CA GLY A 341 15.47 -42.80 10.68
C GLY A 341 14.24 -43.34 11.42
N GLN A 342 14.19 -43.16 12.74
CA GLN A 342 12.91 -43.07 13.43
C GLN A 342 12.33 -41.68 13.17
N ALA A 343 11.60 -41.56 12.07
CA ALA A 343 10.70 -40.44 11.84
C ALA A 343 9.59 -40.50 12.91
N GLN A 344 9.79 -39.78 14.01
CA GLN A 344 8.70 -39.42 14.90
C GLN A 344 7.73 -38.54 14.10
N GLN A 345 6.72 -39.19 13.50
CA GLN A 345 5.48 -38.53 13.14
C GLN A 345 4.92 -37.90 14.41
N GLN A 346 5.16 -36.61 14.61
CA GLN A 346 4.26 -35.78 15.40
C GLN A 346 2.92 -35.81 14.68
N GLN A 347 2.09 -36.78 15.07
CA GLN A 347 0.67 -36.81 14.76
C GLN A 347 0.05 -35.58 15.42
N GLN A 348 0.00 -34.47 14.70
CA GLN A 348 -0.99 -33.42 14.97
C GLN A 348 -2.34 -34.01 14.58
N GLN A 349 -2.95 -34.76 15.50
CA GLN A 349 -4.27 -35.33 15.32
C GLN A 349 -5.26 -34.17 15.20
N PRO A 350 -6.11 -34.13 14.16
CA PRO A 350 -7.27 -33.25 14.17
C PRO A 350 -8.19 -33.75 15.28
N THR A 351 -8.31 -33.00 16.39
CA THR A 351 -9.15 -33.40 17.53
C THR A 351 -10.63 -33.13 17.24
N CYS A 352 -11.17 -33.77 16.20
CA CYS A 352 -12.62 -33.79 16.00
C CYS A 352 -13.26 -34.69 17.08
N ILE A 353 -13.78 -34.06 18.13
CA ILE A 353 -14.59 -34.77 19.13
C ILE A 353 -15.97 -35.00 18.50
N SER A 354 -16.26 -36.25 18.13
CA SER A 354 -17.57 -36.69 17.65
C SER A 354 -18.28 -37.46 18.77
N TYR A 355 -19.60 -37.30 18.88
CA TYR A 355 -20.42 -37.99 19.87
C TYR A 355 -21.85 -38.20 19.34
N ASP A 356 -22.53 -39.23 19.85
CA ASP A 356 -23.95 -39.49 19.60
C ASP A 356 -24.78 -38.80 20.70
N PRO A 357 -25.65 -37.83 20.36
CA PRO A 357 -26.48 -37.13 21.34
C PRO A 357 -27.58 -37.99 21.99
N SER A 358 -27.84 -39.20 21.48
CA SER A 358 -28.82 -40.15 22.01
C SER A 358 -28.22 -41.18 22.97
N ASP A 359 -26.89 -41.35 22.95
CA ASP A 359 -26.19 -42.32 23.79
C ASP A 359 -25.54 -41.63 25.00
N ARG A 360 -25.98 -42.01 26.20
CA ARG A 360 -25.45 -41.48 27.46
C ARG A 360 -23.96 -41.75 27.61
N GLN A 361 -23.48 -42.92 27.19
CA GLN A 361 -22.06 -43.26 27.33
C GLN A 361 -21.20 -42.41 26.39
N SER A 362 -21.65 -42.21 25.15
CA SER A 362 -21.02 -41.29 24.20
C SER A 362 -20.97 -39.86 24.72
N LEU A 363 -22.08 -39.35 25.27
CA LEU A 363 -22.13 -38.01 25.88
C LEU A 363 -21.17 -37.88 27.08
N HIS A 364 -21.08 -38.89 27.93
CA HIS A 364 -20.17 -38.88 29.07
C HIS A 364 -18.70 -38.85 28.62
N GLN A 365 -18.34 -39.65 27.62
CA GLN A 365 -16.99 -39.65 27.04
C GLN A 365 -16.66 -38.30 26.40
N ALA A 366 -17.62 -37.71 25.68
CA ALA A 366 -17.47 -36.39 25.09
C ALA A 366 -17.25 -35.31 26.14
N ALA A 367 -18.01 -35.33 27.25
CA ALA A 367 -17.86 -34.38 28.35
C ALA A 367 -16.44 -34.44 28.94
N SER A 368 -15.95 -35.64 29.27
CA SER A 368 -14.59 -35.82 29.80
C SER A 368 -13.51 -35.33 28.83
N GLU A 369 -13.66 -35.61 27.53
CA GLU A 369 -12.69 -35.19 26.52
C GLU A 369 -12.71 -33.67 26.27
N PHE A 370 -13.88 -33.03 26.27
CA PHE A 370 -13.98 -31.57 26.17
C PHE A 370 -13.34 -30.87 27.38
N VAL A 371 -13.58 -31.37 28.61
CA VAL A 371 -12.96 -30.82 29.83
C VAL A 371 -11.43 -30.90 29.72
N ARG A 372 -10.90 -32.04 29.28
CA ARG A 372 -9.45 -32.24 29.07
C ARG A 372 -8.88 -31.23 28.07
N GLN A 373 -9.53 -31.05 26.92
CA GLN A 373 -9.05 -30.13 25.88
C GLN A 373 -9.20 -28.65 26.27
N LEU A 374 -10.26 -28.30 26.99
CA LEU A 374 -10.45 -26.95 27.53
C LEU A 374 -9.38 -26.58 28.56
N HIS A 375 -8.92 -27.54 29.37
CA HIS A 375 -7.84 -27.32 30.33
C HIS A 375 -6.52 -26.97 29.61
N VAL A 376 -6.21 -27.65 28.50
CA VAL A 376 -5.05 -27.32 27.64
C VAL A 376 -5.18 -25.90 27.06
N LEU A 377 -6.36 -25.53 26.56
CA LEU A 377 -6.59 -24.18 26.01
C LEU A 377 -6.46 -23.07 27.07
N GLN A 378 -6.81 -23.33 28.33
CA GLN A 378 -6.64 -22.36 29.43
C GLN A 378 -5.19 -22.19 29.86
N GLN A 379 -4.43 -23.28 30.01
CA GLN A 379 -3.03 -23.23 30.43
C GLN A 379 -2.15 -22.46 29.43
N ASP A 380 -2.40 -22.64 28.13
CA ASP A 380 -1.69 -21.89 27.08
C ASP A 380 -1.95 -20.37 27.16
N ALA A 381 -3.17 -19.96 27.53
CA ALA A 381 -3.50 -18.54 27.72
C ALA A 381 -2.75 -17.91 28.91
N SER A 382 -2.54 -18.67 29.99
CA SER A 382 -1.81 -18.20 31.17
C SER A 382 -0.29 -18.17 30.97
N CYS A 383 0.28 -19.11 30.21
CA CYS A 383 1.72 -19.19 29.97
C CYS A 383 2.24 -18.01 29.12
N MET A 384 1.48 -17.60 28.10
CA MET A 384 1.86 -16.50 27.20
C MET A 384 1.80 -15.13 27.89
N HIS A 385 0.86 -14.93 28.82
CA HIS A 385 0.76 -13.67 29.60
C HIS A 385 2.01 -13.40 30.46
N GLN A 386 2.70 -14.46 30.91
CA GLN A 386 3.94 -14.33 31.68
C GLN A 386 5.17 -14.00 30.81
N GLN A 387 5.16 -14.35 29.52
CA GLN A 387 6.25 -14.00 28.61
C GLN A 387 6.20 -12.54 28.15
N ALA A 388 5.01 -11.96 27.99
CA ALA A 388 4.85 -10.52 27.70
C ALA A 388 5.37 -9.61 28.83
N GLY A 389 5.32 -10.07 30.09
CA GLY A 389 5.79 -9.31 31.25
C GLY A 389 7.31 -9.34 31.48
N LYS A 390 8.07 -10.16 30.75
CA LYS A 390 9.54 -10.27 30.89
C LYS A 390 10.34 -9.57 29.79
N GLY A 391 9.69 -9.05 28.74
CA GLY A 391 10.33 -8.34 27.64
C GLY A 391 10.37 -6.80 27.79
N GLY A 392 9.91 -6.28 28.93
CA GLY A 392 9.88 -4.85 29.22
C GLY A 392 10.50 -4.54 30.59
N ALA A 393 11.82 -4.66 30.69
CA ALA A 393 12.63 -4.10 31.76
C ALA A 393 14.01 -3.76 31.21
#